data_AF-A0A9D9WZ23-F1
#
_entry.id   AF-A0A9D9WZ23-F1
#
_cell.length_a   1.000
_cell.length_b   1.000
_cell.length_c   1.000
_cell.angle_alpha   90.00
_cell.angle_beta   90.00
_cell.angle_gamma   90.00
#
_symmetry.space_group_name_H-M   'P 1'
#
loop_
_entity.id
_entity.type
_entity.pdbx_description
1 polymer ?
#
loop_
_entity_poly.entity_id
_entity_poly.type
_entity_poly.pdbx_seq_one_letter_code
_entity_poly.pdbx_strand_id
1 'polypeptide(L)'
;MLAGGVRTIGTRGGWMQLGFTPPVSKDRLGIYGSIGVDDPNDADLISMTNRDWRIRNLVFAGNMVYRFTPQFSVGAEFRRLMTNYLISGRRNSNHVNLGASYSF
;
A
#
# COMPACT_ATOMS: atom_id res chain seq x y z
N MET A 1 -8.82 36.72 -4.25
CA MET A 1 -8.72 36.69 -2.76
C MET A 1 -8.84 35.25 -2.31
N LEU A 2 -7.78 34.66 -1.75
CA LEU A 2 -7.85 33.36 -1.07
C LEU A 2 -8.41 33.59 0.34
N ALA A 3 -9.73 33.58 0.47
CA ALA A 3 -10.39 33.56 1.76
C ALA A 3 -10.48 32.11 2.25
N GLY A 4 -9.48 31.67 3.03
CA GLY A 4 -9.51 30.34 3.64
C GLY A 4 -8.18 30.02 4.29
N GLY A 5 -8.14 30.02 5.62
CA GLY A 5 -6.97 29.60 6.40
C GLY A 5 -6.60 28.13 6.18
N VAL A 6 -5.62 27.64 6.93
CA VAL A 6 -5.15 26.24 6.89
C VAL A 6 -6.35 25.29 6.99
N ARG A 7 -6.65 24.60 5.88
CA ARG A 7 -7.75 23.64 5.78
C ARG A 7 -7.17 22.24 5.76
N THR A 8 -7.74 21.35 6.57
CA THR A 8 -7.40 19.94 6.54
C THR A 8 -7.86 19.33 5.22
N ILE A 9 -7.09 18.38 4.69
CA ILE A 9 -7.46 17.63 3.50
C ILE A 9 -8.35 16.47 3.97
N GLY A 10 -9.62 16.48 3.57
CA GLY A 10 -10.47 15.30 3.74
C GLY A 10 -9.94 14.16 2.87
N THR A 11 -9.90 12.93 3.37
CA THR A 11 -9.55 11.76 2.56
C THR A 11 -10.55 10.63 2.79
N ARG A 12 -10.81 9.87 1.74
CA ARG A 12 -11.50 8.58 1.82
C ARG A 12 -10.49 7.50 1.51
N GLY A 13 -10.41 6.50 2.38
CA GLY A 13 -9.46 5.43 2.20
C GLY A 13 -9.86 4.20 2.98
N GLY A 14 -9.20 3.11 2.66
CA GLY A 14 -9.44 1.83 3.29
C GLY A 14 -8.48 0.79 2.75
N TRP A 15 -8.33 -0.29 3.50
CA TRP A 15 -7.54 -1.42 3.08
C TRP A 15 -8.21 -2.72 3.48
N MET A 16 -7.91 -3.77 2.73
CA MET A 16 -8.37 -5.12 2.99
C MET A 16 -7.20 -6.07 2.74
N GLN A 17 -7.14 -7.14 3.53
CA GLN A 17 -6.19 -8.22 3.33
C GLN A 17 -6.90 -9.57 3.49
N LEU A 18 -6.55 -10.50 2.62
CA LEU A 18 -6.92 -11.91 2.72
C LEU A 18 -5.65 -12.72 2.99
N GLY A 19 -5.79 -13.73 3.85
CA GLY A 19 -4.72 -14.67 4.19
C GLY A 19 -5.18 -16.10 3.97
N PHE A 20 -4.29 -16.94 3.46
CA PHE A 20 -4.50 -18.36 3.24
C PHE A 20 -3.28 -19.16 3.69
N THR A 21 -3.54 -20.18 4.49
CA THR A 21 -2.52 -21.13 4.95
C THR A 21 -2.89 -22.50 4.38
N PRO A 22 -2.16 -23.03 3.39
CA PRO A 22 -2.47 -24.32 2.80
C PRO A 22 -2.32 -25.45 3.84
N PRO A 23 -3.33 -26.32 4.05
CA PRO A 23 -3.24 -27.41 5.04
C PRO A 23 -2.05 -28.36 4.79
N VAL A 24 -1.71 -28.57 3.52
CA VAL A 24 -0.56 -29.39 3.08
C VAL A 24 0.79 -28.87 3.60
N SER A 25 0.86 -27.60 3.99
CA SER A 25 2.09 -26.96 4.45
C SER A 25 2.33 -27.07 5.96
N LYS A 26 1.41 -27.69 6.73
CA LYS A 26 1.49 -27.80 8.20
C LYS A 26 1.78 -26.45 8.87
N ASP A 27 1.05 -25.41 8.46
CA ASP A 27 1.17 -24.02 8.95
C ASP A 27 2.52 -23.32 8.71
N ARG A 28 3.36 -23.90 7.84
CA ARG A 28 4.66 -23.33 7.48
C ARG A 28 4.56 -22.27 6.40
N LEU A 29 3.55 -22.32 5.54
CA LEU A 29 3.39 -21.36 4.44
C LEU A 29 2.14 -20.50 4.66
N GLY A 30 2.33 -19.20 4.78
CA GLY A 30 1.25 -18.20 4.73
C GLY A 30 1.31 -17.43 3.42
N ILE A 31 0.17 -17.32 2.74
CA ILE A 31 0.01 -16.54 1.51
C ILE A 31 -1.00 -15.44 1.80
N TYR A 32 -0.68 -14.21 1.41
CA TYR A 32 -1.50 -13.05 1.69
C TYR A 32 -1.64 -12.18 0.45
N GLY A 33 -2.81 -11.57 0.29
CA GLY A 33 -3.07 -10.57 -0.72
C GLY A 33 -3.76 -9.37 -0.09
N SER A 34 -3.32 -8.16 -0.39
CA SER A 34 -3.89 -6.93 0.13
C SER A 34 -4.17 -5.92 -0.97
N ILE A 35 -5.20 -5.12 -0.73
CA ILE A 35 -5.57 -3.96 -1.55
C ILE A 35 -5.81 -2.78 -0.63
N GLY A 36 -5.33 -1.61 -1.02
CA GLY A 36 -5.50 -0.38 -0.27
C GLY A 36 -5.80 0.79 -1.20
N VAL A 37 -6.70 1.68 -0.77
CA VAL A 37 -6.98 2.93 -1.48
C VAL A 37 -6.85 4.11 -0.52
N ASP A 38 -6.35 5.21 -1.05
CA ASP A 38 -6.37 6.54 -0.45
C ASP A 38 -6.81 7.53 -1.54
N ASP A 39 -7.83 8.31 -1.25
CA ASP A 39 -8.52 9.19 -2.21
C ASP A 39 -8.82 10.53 -1.49
N PRO A 40 -7.83 11.45 -1.47
CA PRO A 40 -8.03 12.81 -0.98
C PRO A 40 -9.17 13.52 -1.70
N ASN A 41 -9.85 14.43 -1.00
CA ASN A 41 -10.81 15.32 -1.62
C ASN A 41 -10.08 16.40 -2.43
N ASP A 42 -10.15 16.30 -3.75
CA ASP A 42 -9.45 17.18 -4.69
C ASP A 42 -9.74 18.66 -4.47
N ALA A 43 -10.95 19.01 -4.01
CA ALA A 43 -11.35 20.39 -3.73
C ALA A 43 -10.55 21.02 -2.57
N ASP A 44 -9.89 20.20 -1.75
CA ASP A 44 -9.09 20.65 -0.61
C ASP A 44 -7.60 20.81 -1.00
N LEU A 45 -7.19 20.39 -2.21
CA LEU A 45 -5.81 20.41 -2.71
C LEU A 45 -5.41 21.78 -3.31
N ILE A 46 -5.56 22.83 -2.51
CA ILE A 46 -5.28 24.21 -2.91
C ILE A 46 -3.82 24.56 -2.55
N SER A 47 -3.08 25.17 -3.48
CA SER A 47 -1.68 25.57 -3.29
C SER A 47 -1.42 26.95 -3.89
N MET A 48 -0.54 27.74 -3.27
CA MET A 48 -0.07 29.01 -3.83
C MET A 48 0.84 28.81 -5.05
N THR A 49 1.45 27.63 -5.19
CA THR A 49 2.30 27.23 -6.32
C THR A 49 1.69 26.06 -7.07
N ASN A 50 1.99 25.96 -8.37
CA ASN A 50 1.53 24.85 -9.19
C ASN A 50 2.20 23.54 -8.70
N ARG A 51 1.46 22.73 -7.95
CA ARG A 51 1.95 21.50 -7.31
C ARG A 51 1.21 20.31 -7.88
N ASP A 52 1.97 19.27 -8.21
CA ASP A 52 1.41 18.01 -8.69
C ASP A 52 0.96 17.14 -7.50
N TRP A 53 -0.29 17.34 -7.07
CA TRP A 53 -0.86 16.64 -5.92
C TRP A 53 -1.26 15.21 -6.25
N ARG A 54 -1.18 14.32 -5.27
CA ARG A 54 -1.74 12.96 -5.36
C ARG A 54 -3.24 13.06 -5.10
N ILE A 55 -4.03 12.75 -6.12
CA ILE A 55 -5.49 12.76 -6.06
C ILE A 55 -6.05 11.39 -5.70
N ARG A 56 -5.31 10.33 -6.02
CA ARG A 56 -5.67 8.96 -5.62
C ARG A 56 -4.45 8.06 -5.59
N ASN A 57 -4.41 7.15 -4.64
CA ASN A 57 -3.40 6.10 -4.55
C ASN A 57 -4.09 4.75 -4.36
N LEU A 58 -3.77 3.80 -5.23
CA LEU A 58 -4.27 2.43 -5.17
C LEU A 58 -3.07 1.48 -5.09
N VAL A 59 -3.09 0.60 -4.10
CA VAL A 59 -2.03 -0.36 -3.83
C VAL A 59 -2.60 -1.77 -3.91
N PHE A 60 -1.90 -2.65 -4.61
CA PHE A 60 -2.08 -4.09 -4.53
C PHE A 60 -0.78 -4.70 -4.04
N ALA A 61 -0.85 -5.61 -3.08
CA ALA A 61 0.30 -6.40 -2.67
C ALA A 61 -0.06 -7.88 -2.57
N GLY A 62 0.92 -8.72 -2.83
CA GLY A 62 0.88 -10.15 -2.58
C GLY A 62 2.15 -10.56 -1.88
N ASN A 63 2.04 -11.27 -0.76
CA ASN A 63 3.19 -11.72 -0.02
C ASN A 63 3.05 -13.18 0.42
N MET A 64 4.20 -13.83 0.52
CA MET A 64 4.33 -15.20 0.97
C MET A 64 5.35 -15.23 2.09
N VAL A 65 5.04 -15.95 3.17
CA VAL A 65 5.93 -16.15 4.31
C VAL A 65 6.06 -17.64 4.55
N TYR A 66 7.28 -18.14 4.52
CA TYR A 66 7.62 -19.53 4.78
C TYR A 66 8.43 -19.67 6.07
N ARG A 67 7.98 -20.55 6.96
CA ARG A 67 8.63 -20.89 8.23
C ARG A 67 9.40 -22.20 8.05
N PHE A 68 10.73 -22.13 8.06
CA PHE A 68 11.58 -23.32 8.04
C PHE A 68 11.55 -24.05 9.38
N THR A 69 11.66 -23.27 10.45
CA THR A 69 11.54 -23.69 11.85
C THR A 69 10.61 -22.72 12.58
N PRO A 70 10.13 -23.05 13.80
CA PRO A 70 9.37 -22.09 14.61
C PRO A 70 10.10 -20.75 14.82
N GLN A 71 11.44 -20.77 14.79
CA GLN A 71 12.32 -19.62 15.02
C GLN A 71 12.70 -18.89 13.74
N PHE A 72 12.74 -19.55 12.58
CA PHE A 72 13.25 -18.95 11.34
C PHE A 72 12.18 -18.91 10.25
N SER A 73 11.99 -17.72 9.69
CA SER A 73 11.06 -17.48 8.58
C SER A 73 11.69 -16.61 7.50
N VAL A 74 11.26 -16.82 6.26
CA VAL A 74 11.58 -15.97 5.12
C VAL A 74 10.30 -15.55 4.44
N GLY A 75 10.34 -14.43 3.73
CA GLY A 75 9.20 -13.99 2.97
C GLY A 75 9.60 -13.17 1.75
N ALA A 76 8.66 -13.13 0.81
CA ALA A 76 8.72 -12.29 -0.35
C ALA A 76 7.40 -11.51 -0.46
N GLU A 77 7.47 -10.25 -0.85
CA GLU A 77 6.31 -9.42 -1.15
C GLU A 77 6.51 -8.76 -2.52
N PHE A 78 5.48 -8.83 -3.35
CA PHE A 78 5.32 -7.97 -4.51
C PHE A 78 4.28 -6.91 -4.21
N ARG A 79 4.57 -5.65 -4.53
CA ARG A 79 3.63 -4.53 -4.35
C ARG A 79 3.59 -3.66 -5.60
N ARG A 80 2.38 -3.38 -6.09
CA ARG A 80 2.12 -2.43 -7.16
C ARG A 80 1.35 -1.24 -6.61
N LEU A 81 1.97 -0.06 -6.70
CA LEU A 81 1.37 1.23 -6.38
C LEU A 81 0.95 1.92 -7.67
N MET A 82 -0.24 2.50 -7.66
CA MET A 82 -0.83 3.20 -8.79
C MET A 82 -1.36 4.53 -8.26
N THR A 83 -0.60 5.58 -8.48
CA THR A 83 -0.88 6.91 -7.96
C THR A 83 -1.31 7.81 -9.11
N ASN A 84 -2.50 8.37 -8.99
CA ASN A 84 -2.98 9.41 -9.89
C ASN A 84 -2.56 10.76 -9.32
N TYR A 85 -1.97 11.57 -10.18
CA TYR A 85 -1.57 12.93 -9.88
C TYR A 85 -2.41 13.93 -10.69
N LEU A 86 -2.61 15.12 -10.12
CA LEU A 86 -3.45 16.17 -10.68
C LEU A 86 -2.98 16.65 -12.07
N ILE A 87 -1.67 16.78 -12.26
CA ILE A 87 -1.05 17.33 -13.48
C ILE A 87 -0.40 16.21 -14.29
N SER A 88 0.40 15.35 -13.64
CA SER A 88 1.18 14.33 -14.37
C SER A 88 0.42 13.04 -14.69
N GLY A 89 -0.83 12.93 -14.25
CA GLY A 89 -1.69 11.78 -14.48
C GLY A 89 -1.26 10.54 -13.69
N ARG A 90 -1.57 9.35 -14.21
CA ARG A 90 -1.31 8.09 -13.51
C ARG A 90 0.16 7.67 -13.60
N ARG A 91 0.77 7.40 -12.44
CA ARG A 91 2.10 6.83 -12.29
C ARG A 91 2.00 5.48 -11.59
N ASN A 92 2.81 4.52 -12.03
CA ASN A 92 2.87 3.18 -11.48
C ASN A 92 4.26 2.94 -10.88
N SER A 93 4.33 2.32 -9.70
CA SER A 93 5.57 1.84 -9.09
C SER A 93 5.41 0.39 -8.68
N ASN A 94 6.37 -0.47 -9.03
CA ASN A 94 6.38 -1.88 -8.66
C ASN A 94 7.58 -2.15 -7.75
N HIS A 95 7.33 -2.80 -6.63
CA HIS A 95 8.34 -3.13 -5.63
C HIS A 95 8.34 -4.63 -5.40
N VAL A 96 9.53 -5.20 -5.24
CA VAL A 96 9.75 -6.56 -4.76
C VAL A 96 10.58 -6.46 -3.50
N ASN A 97 10.06 -7.00 -2.40
CA ASN A 97 10.72 -7.01 -1.10
C ASN A 97 11.01 -8.46 -0.72
N LEU A 98 12.23 -8.72 -0.24
CA LEU A 98 12.64 -10.00 0.31
C LEU A 98 13.05 -9.80 1.77
N GLY A 99 12.71 -10.74 2.64
CA GLY A 99 13.01 -10.65 4.06
C GLY A 99 13.26 -12.01 4.71
N ALA A 100 14.03 -11.98 5.79
CA ALA A 100 14.22 -13.11 6.70
C ALA A 100 14.08 -12.61 8.14
N SER A 101 13.51 -13.44 9.01
CA SER A 101 13.28 -13.13 10.42
C SER A 101 13.67 -14.31 11.29
N TYR A 102 14.30 -13.99 12.41
CA TYR A 102 14.64 -14.92 13.49
C TYR A 102 13.96 -14.47 14.79
N SER A 103 13.22 -15.38 15.42
CA SER A 103 12.51 -15.16 16.69
C SER A 103 13.15 -16.00 17.79
N PHE A 104 13.53 -15.36 18.90
CA PHE A 104 14.20 -15.96 20.06
C PHE A 104 13.29 -16.01 21.30
#